data_AF-A0A7C7KBR4-F1
#
_entry.id   AF-A0A7C7KBR4-F1
#
_cell.length_a   1.000
_cell.length_b   1.000
_cell.length_c   1.000
_cell.angle_alpha   90.00
_cell.angle_beta   90.00
_cell.angle_gamma   90.00
#
_symmetry.space_group_name_H-M   'P 1'
#
loop_
_entity.id
_entity.type
_entity.pdbx_description
1 polymer ?
#
loop_
_entity_poly.entity_id
_entity_poly.type
_entity_poly.pdbx_seq_one_letter_code
_entity_poly.pdbx_strand_id
1 'polypeptide(L)'
;STLDPVTRRLHLGEDRIVLMTDTVGFIQKLPTTLIAAFRATLEEANEADLILHVVDVSHAKRFEQVASVDGILKQIGLSDRPMITLLNKWDKFPESYDPSGDELLIDFVNSLESPAFCSGLTGLGKTEVLRMIGEKISLN
;
A
#
# COMPACT_ATOMS: atom_id res chain seq x y z
N SER A 1 -11.72 12.77 5.49
CA SER A 1 -12.31 12.03 4.37
C SER A 1 -11.91 12.75 3.10
N THR A 2 -10.90 12.25 2.42
CA THR A 2 -10.30 12.83 1.21
C THR A 2 -11.09 12.29 0.01
N LEU A 3 -11.94 13.11 -0.59
CA LEU A 3 -12.66 12.77 -1.82
C LEU A 3 -11.85 13.15 -3.06
N ASP A 4 -10.90 14.09 -2.93
CA ASP A 4 -10.00 14.51 -4.01
C ASP A 4 -8.60 13.90 -3.79
N PRO A 5 -7.95 13.37 -4.84
CA PRO A 5 -6.58 12.90 -4.74
C PRO A 5 -5.63 14.06 -4.43
N VAL A 6 -4.61 13.81 -3.61
CA VAL A 6 -3.60 14.81 -3.24
C VAL A 6 -2.23 14.34 -3.71
N THR A 7 -1.67 15.03 -4.71
CA THR A 7 -0.31 14.77 -5.19
C THR A 7 0.72 15.64 -4.49
N ARG A 8 1.81 15.02 -4.03
CA ARG A 8 2.96 15.70 -3.41
C ARG A 8 4.27 15.22 -4.04
N ARG A 9 5.25 16.12 -4.09
CA ARG A 9 6.64 15.76 -4.45
C ARG A 9 7.35 15.13 -3.26
N LEU A 10 8.04 14.04 -3.51
CA LEU A 10 8.87 13.33 -2.55
C LEU A 10 10.30 13.21 -3.13
N HIS A 11 11.31 13.49 -2.31
CA HIS A 11 12.72 13.34 -2.71
C HIS A 11 13.22 11.95 -2.31
N LEU A 12 13.76 11.20 -3.28
CA LEU A 12 14.38 9.89 -3.12
C LEU A 12 15.92 10.02 -3.20
N GLY A 13 16.49 10.66 -2.17
CA GLY A 13 17.89 11.11 -2.18
C GLY A 13 18.03 12.52 -2.77
N GLU A 14 19.26 12.91 -3.14
CA GLU A 14 19.56 14.29 -3.55
C GLU A 14 18.99 14.65 -4.94
N ASP A 15 19.01 13.72 -5.90
CA ASP A 15 18.72 14.05 -7.32
C ASP A 15 17.45 13.43 -7.89
N ARG A 16 16.68 12.67 -7.10
CA ARG A 16 15.48 11.99 -7.58
C ARG A 16 14.22 12.54 -6.92
N ILE A 17 13.27 12.95 -7.74
CA ILE A 17 11.95 13.41 -7.30
C ILE A 17 10.91 12.45 -7.84
N VAL A 18 10.00 12.01 -6.99
CA VAL A 18 8.81 11.24 -7.37
C VAL A 18 7.55 12.00 -6.98
N LEU A 19 6.47 11.72 -7.71
CA LEU A 19 5.14 12.22 -7.40
C LEU A 19 4.39 11.13 -6.63
N MET A 20 3.92 11.46 -5.44
CA MET A 20 3.11 10.57 -4.62
C MET A 20 1.69 11.12 -4.58
N THR A 21 0.74 10.35 -5.10
CA THR A 21 -0.68 10.70 -5.08
C THR A 21 -1.39 9.87 -4.01
N ASP A 22 -1.97 10.56 -3.03
CA ASP A 22 -2.86 9.96 -2.03
C ASP A 22 -4.25 9.79 -2.64
N THR A 23 -4.62 8.55 -2.97
CA THR A 23 -5.91 8.22 -3.58
C THR A 23 -7.00 8.04 -2.54
N VAL A 24 -8.26 8.09 -2.96
CA VAL A 24 -9.38 7.71 -2.09
C VAL A 24 -9.21 6.25 -1.65
N GLY A 25 -9.26 6.00 -0.33
CA GLY A 25 -9.12 4.65 0.21
C GLY A 25 -10.30 3.73 -0.13
N PHE A 26 -10.03 2.42 -0.23
CA PHE A 26 -11.07 1.42 -0.43
C PHE A 26 -11.93 1.26 0.83
N ILE A 27 -13.21 1.65 0.74
CA ILE A 27 -14.19 1.37 1.79
C ILE A 27 -14.70 -0.06 1.57
N GLN A 28 -14.76 -0.87 2.63
CA GLN A 28 -15.26 -2.25 2.55
C GLN A 28 -16.63 -2.29 1.86
N LYS A 29 -16.77 -3.21 0.88
CA LYS A 29 -17.96 -3.37 0.04
C LYS A 29 -18.33 -2.07 -0.68
N LEU A 30 -17.46 -1.60 -1.57
CA LEU A 30 -17.88 -0.60 -2.55
C LEU A 30 -19.09 -1.16 -3.32
N PRO A 31 -20.26 -0.50 -3.28
CA PRO A 31 -21.34 -0.81 -4.20
C PRO A 31 -20.79 -0.84 -5.63
N THR A 32 -21.27 -1.76 -6.47
CA THR A 32 -20.83 -1.85 -7.88
C THR A 32 -20.97 -0.53 -8.64
N THR A 33 -21.94 0.30 -8.26
CA THR A 33 -22.12 1.67 -8.77
C THR A 33 -21.00 2.63 -8.37
N LEU A 34 -20.41 2.46 -7.18
CA LEU A 34 -19.25 3.21 -6.71
C LEU A 34 -17.94 2.73 -7.34
N ILE A 35 -17.86 1.47 -7.79
CA ILE A 35 -16.71 0.97 -8.56
C ILE A 35 -16.53 1.79 -9.85
N ALA A 36 -17.63 2.19 -10.52
CA ALA A 36 -17.54 3.04 -11.71
C ALA A 36 -17.02 4.46 -11.39
N ALA A 37 -17.43 5.04 -10.25
CA ALA A 37 -16.91 6.33 -9.80
C ALA A 37 -15.43 6.23 -9.37
N PHE A 38 -15.03 5.12 -8.74
CA PHE A 38 -13.64 4.82 -8.41
C PHE A 38 -12.79 4.55 -9.65
N ARG A 39 -13.33 3.95 -10.72
CA ARG A 39 -12.58 3.73 -11.96
C ARG A 39 -12.05 5.04 -12.54
N ALA A 40 -12.82 6.13 -12.46
CA ALA A 40 -12.37 7.45 -12.89
C ALA A 40 -11.28 8.05 -11.97
N THR A 41 -11.29 7.76 -10.67
CA THR A 41 -10.20 8.18 -9.75
C THR A 41 -9.00 7.22 -9.75
N LEU A 42 -9.19 5.99 -10.24
CA LEU A 42 -8.15 4.97 -10.41
C LEU A 42 -7.54 4.99 -11.82
N GLU A 43 -8.02 5.86 -12.73
CA GLU A 43 -7.32 6.18 -13.97
C GLU A 43 -5.93 6.77 -13.67
N GLU A 44 -5.79 7.59 -12.63
CA GLU A 44 -4.48 8.06 -12.17
C GLU A 44 -3.58 6.91 -11.69
N ALA A 45 -4.15 5.84 -11.14
CA ALA A 45 -3.38 4.65 -10.76
C ALA A 45 -2.90 3.84 -11.98
N ASN A 46 -3.52 3.98 -13.15
CA ASN A 46 -3.01 3.42 -14.41
C ASN A 46 -1.76 4.14 -14.91
N GLU A 47 -1.56 5.41 -14.54
CA GLU A 47 -0.34 6.14 -14.90
C GLU A 47 0.79 5.92 -13.89
N ALA A 48 0.51 5.29 -12.75
CA ALA A 48 1.53 5.05 -11.73
C ALA A 48 2.57 4.03 -12.19
N ASP A 49 3.85 4.39 -11.99
CA ASP A 49 4.98 3.47 -12.17
C ASP A 49 5.07 2.44 -11.03
N LEU A 50 4.49 2.76 -9.87
CA LEU A 50 4.54 1.96 -8.65
C LEU A 50 3.26 2.16 -7.82
N ILE A 51 2.70 1.06 -7.33
CA ILE A 51 1.55 1.06 -6.41
C ILE A 51 2.03 0.83 -4.97
N LEU A 52 1.54 1.65 -4.03
CA LEU A 52 1.70 1.43 -2.60
C LEU A 52 0.39 0.91 -2.01
N HIS A 53 0.33 -0.38 -1.72
CA HIS A 53 -0.85 -1.00 -1.10
C HIS A 53 -0.74 -0.93 0.42
N VAL A 54 -1.43 0.03 1.04
CA VAL A 54 -1.39 0.25 2.50
C VAL A 54 -2.39 -0.66 3.21
N VAL A 55 -1.88 -1.54 4.09
CA VAL A 55 -2.66 -2.51 4.85
C VAL A 55 -2.56 -2.20 6.34
N ASP A 56 -3.68 -2.18 7.07
CA ASP A 56 -3.66 -2.16 8.54
C ASP A 56 -3.32 -3.57 9.06
N VAL A 57 -2.06 -3.80 9.40
CA VAL A 57 -1.59 -5.14 9.83
C VAL A 57 -2.13 -5.55 11.20
N SER A 58 -2.56 -4.58 12.02
CA SER A 58 -3.20 -4.84 13.31
C SER A 58 -4.65 -5.33 13.18
N HIS A 59 -5.25 -5.21 11.99
CA HIS A 59 -6.65 -5.50 11.79
C HIS A 59 -6.91 -7.01 11.68
N ALA A 60 -7.91 -7.53 12.40
CA ALA A 60 -8.25 -8.96 12.40
C ALA A 60 -8.64 -9.49 11.00
N LYS A 61 -9.22 -8.62 10.16
CA LYS A 61 -9.63 -8.96 8.78
C LYS A 61 -8.64 -8.54 7.70
N ARG A 62 -7.35 -8.34 8.03
CA ARG A 62 -6.32 -7.91 7.07
C ARG A 62 -6.28 -8.78 5.81
N PHE A 63 -6.42 -10.10 5.95
CA PHE A 63 -6.44 -11.05 4.84
C PHE A 63 -7.60 -10.79 3.86
N GLU A 64 -8.82 -10.65 4.38
CA GLU A 64 -10.01 -10.36 3.57
C GLU A 64 -9.89 -9.00 2.88
N GLN A 65 -9.31 -8.01 3.56
CA GLN A 65 -9.11 -6.66 3.02
C GLN A 65 -8.10 -6.67 1.87
N VAL A 66 -6.95 -7.32 2.05
CA VAL A 66 -5.94 -7.46 0.99
C VAL A 66 -6.52 -8.17 -0.22
N ALA A 67 -7.14 -9.34 -0.03
CA ALA A 67 -7.73 -10.10 -1.14
C ALA A 67 -8.82 -9.30 -1.88
N SER A 68 -9.59 -8.47 -1.17
CA SER A 68 -10.58 -7.59 -1.78
C SER A 68 -9.93 -6.49 -2.64
N VAL A 69 -8.85 -5.87 -2.17
CA VAL A 69 -8.13 -4.83 -2.93
C VAL A 69 -7.43 -5.44 -4.13
N ASP A 70 -6.76 -6.58 -3.98
CA ASP A 70 -6.11 -7.29 -5.08
C ASP A 70 -7.10 -7.68 -6.18
N GLY A 71 -8.31 -8.12 -5.79
CA GLY A 71 -9.41 -8.38 -6.72
C GLY A 71 -9.83 -7.15 -7.51
N ILE A 72 -9.87 -5.98 -6.87
CA ILE A 72 -10.19 -4.71 -7.54
C ILE A 72 -9.06 -4.31 -8.49
N LEU A 73 -7.80 -4.31 -8.03
CA LEU A 73 -6.62 -3.99 -8.84
C LEU A 73 -6.58 -4.87 -10.11
N LYS A 74 -6.91 -6.16 -9.98
CA LYS A 74 -7.05 -7.07 -11.11
C LYS A 74 -8.18 -6.70 -12.07
N GLN A 75 -9.36 -6.31 -11.56
CA GLN A 75 -10.50 -5.92 -12.39
C GLN A 75 -10.28 -4.63 -13.18
N ILE A 76 -9.33 -3.78 -12.75
CA ILE A 76 -8.98 -2.53 -13.43
C ILE A 76 -7.67 -2.62 -14.23
N GLY A 77 -7.04 -3.81 -14.30
CA GLY A 77 -5.86 -4.05 -15.14
C GLY A 77 -4.53 -3.60 -14.53
N LEU A 78 -4.45 -3.47 -13.19
CA LEU A 78 -3.24 -3.04 -12.49
C LEU A 78 -2.43 -4.20 -11.88
N SER A 79 -2.77 -5.46 -12.18
CA SER A 79 -2.09 -6.63 -11.60
C SER A 79 -0.61 -6.74 -11.96
N ASP A 80 -0.18 -6.16 -13.08
CA ASP A 80 1.20 -6.24 -13.55
C ASP A 80 2.03 -5.02 -13.10
N ARG A 81 1.42 -4.06 -12.38
CA ARG A 81 2.14 -2.90 -11.88
C ARG A 81 3.02 -3.31 -10.71
N PRO A 82 4.29 -2.84 -10.66
CA PRO A 82 5.11 -3.06 -9.48
C PRO A 82 4.37 -2.58 -8.22
N MET A 83 4.42 -3.39 -7.17
CA MET A 83 3.72 -3.06 -5.93
C MET A 83 4.63 -3.24 -4.71
N ILE A 84 4.43 -2.36 -3.72
CA ILE A 84 4.95 -2.53 -2.36
C ILE A 84 3.75 -2.60 -1.43
N THR A 85 3.68 -3.67 -0.64
CA THR A 85 2.63 -3.81 0.38
C THR A 85 3.11 -3.23 1.71
N LEU A 86 2.55 -2.08 2.09
CA LEU A 86 2.90 -1.39 3.32
C LEU A 86 2.05 -1.93 4.49
N LEU A 87 2.68 -2.74 5.35
CA LEU A 87 2.10 -3.28 6.57
C LEU A 87 2.10 -2.20 7.66
N ASN A 88 1.14 -1.29 7.53
CA ASN A 88 0.99 -0.10 8.35
C ASN A 88 0.35 -0.40 9.71
N LYS A 89 0.50 0.55 10.63
CA LYS A 89 0.04 0.51 12.02
C LYS A 89 0.79 -0.49 12.89
N TRP A 90 2.07 -0.71 12.58
CA TRP A 90 2.96 -1.53 13.41
C TRP A 90 3.07 -1.01 14.86
N ASP A 91 2.87 0.30 15.06
CA ASP A 91 2.83 0.95 16.38
C ASP A 91 1.75 0.40 17.33
N LYS A 92 0.75 -0.33 16.82
CA LYS A 92 -0.28 -0.97 17.64
C LYS A 92 0.15 -2.27 18.27
N PHE A 93 1.26 -2.86 17.83
CA PHE A 93 1.83 -4.04 18.45
C PHE A 93 2.65 -3.63 19.68
N PRO A 94 2.60 -4.39 20.78
CA PRO A 94 3.48 -4.15 21.92
C PRO A 94 4.95 -4.15 21.50
N GLU A 95 5.80 -3.34 22.14
CA GLU A 95 7.26 -3.38 21.89
C GLU A 95 7.87 -4.76 22.13
N SER A 96 7.25 -5.56 23.02
CA SER A 96 7.64 -6.94 23.32
C SER A 96 7.09 -7.97 22.33
N TYR A 97 6.34 -7.54 21.30
CA TYR A 97 5.81 -8.45 20.30
C TYR A 97 6.95 -8.96 19.40
N ASP A 98 7.12 -10.27 19.37
CA ASP A 98 8.09 -10.94 18.52
C ASP A 98 7.37 -11.59 17.32
N PRO A 99 7.50 -11.03 16.11
CA PRO A 99 6.85 -11.59 14.93
C PRO A 99 7.41 -12.97 14.51
N SER A 100 8.59 -13.37 15.00
CA SER A 100 9.18 -14.67 14.65
C SER A 100 8.40 -15.86 15.22
N GLY A 101 7.59 -15.63 16.26
CA GLY A 101 6.70 -16.63 16.85
C GLY A 101 5.27 -16.61 16.31
N ASP A 102 4.93 -15.70 15.40
CA ASP A 102 3.58 -15.58 14.83
C ASP A 102 3.51 -16.19 13.43
N GLU A 103 3.25 -17.50 13.37
CA GLU A 103 3.15 -18.25 12.12
C GLU A 103 2.12 -17.64 11.15
N LEU A 104 0.99 -17.13 11.67
CA LEU A 104 -0.06 -16.53 10.84
C LEU A 104 0.40 -15.21 10.22
N LEU A 105 1.17 -14.40 10.96
CA LEU A 105 1.77 -13.19 10.41
C LEU A 105 2.86 -13.54 9.39
N ILE A 106 3.70 -14.54 9.67
CA ILE A 106 4.77 -14.98 8.76
C ILE A 106 4.18 -15.45 7.43
N ASP A 107 3.19 -16.36 7.48
CA ASP A 107 2.52 -16.87 6.28
C ASP A 107 1.84 -15.74 5.50
N PHE A 108 1.21 -14.81 6.22
CA PHE A 108 0.63 -13.63 5.61
C PHE A 108 1.68 -12.81 4.86
N VAL A 109 2.77 -12.43 5.53
CA VAL A 109 3.83 -11.59 4.95
C VAL A 109 4.47 -12.27 3.74
N ASN A 110 4.70 -13.58 3.82
CA ASN A 110 5.25 -14.37 2.72
C ASN A 110 4.32 -14.46 1.50
N SER A 111 3.02 -14.22 1.68
CA SER A 111 2.05 -14.21 0.58
C SER A 111 1.98 -12.86 -0.17
N LEU A 112 2.61 -11.81 0.35
CA LEU A 112 2.52 -10.44 -0.17
C LEU A 112 3.65 -10.10 -1.15
N GLU A 113 3.36 -9.20 -2.10
CA GLU A 113 4.41 -8.61 -2.93
C GLU A 113 5.16 -7.52 -2.17
N SER A 114 6.49 -7.66 -2.10
CA SER A 114 7.44 -6.68 -1.54
C SER A 114 6.95 -6.05 -0.23
N PRO A 115 6.71 -6.84 0.84
CA PRO A 115 6.13 -6.33 2.08
C PRO A 115 7.11 -5.42 2.82
N ALA A 116 6.60 -4.34 3.43
CA ALA A 116 7.38 -3.45 4.29
C ALA A 116 6.58 -3.07 5.53
N PHE A 117 7.13 -3.33 6.72
CA PHE A 117 6.53 -2.92 7.99
C PHE A 117 6.71 -1.42 8.21
N CYS A 118 5.63 -0.73 8.57
CA CYS A 118 5.69 0.70 8.82
C CYS A 118 4.64 1.20 9.83
N SER A 119 4.82 2.44 10.25
CA SER A 119 3.77 3.21 10.92
C SER A 119 3.74 4.61 10.32
N GLY A 120 2.63 4.93 9.66
CA GLY A 120 2.35 6.30 9.22
C GLY A 120 2.17 7.28 10.38
N LEU A 121 1.88 6.78 11.60
CA LEU A 121 1.73 7.61 12.79
C LEU A 121 3.08 8.00 13.39
N THR A 122 4.00 7.05 13.54
CA THR A 122 5.29 7.27 14.23
C THR A 122 6.45 7.53 13.27
N GLY A 123 6.28 7.22 11.98
CA GLY A 123 7.35 7.24 10.98
C GLY A 123 8.23 5.98 10.98
N LEU A 124 7.89 4.96 11.77
CA LEU A 124 8.59 3.67 11.75
C LEU A 124 8.60 3.09 10.33
N GLY A 125 9.75 2.54 9.91
CA GLY A 125 9.93 1.93 8.59
C GLY A 125 10.11 2.93 7.43
N LYS A 126 10.03 4.24 7.67
CA LYS A 126 10.11 5.26 6.61
C LYS A 126 11.35 5.13 5.72
N THR A 127 12.54 4.95 6.30
CA THR A 127 13.80 4.84 5.54
C THR A 127 13.77 3.62 4.60
N GLU A 128 13.27 2.50 5.11
CA GLU A 128 13.17 1.26 4.34
C GLU A 128 12.15 1.38 3.20
N VAL A 129 10.98 1.96 3.49
CA VAL A 129 9.96 2.23 2.46
C VAL A 129 10.51 3.14 1.35
N LEU A 130 11.22 4.21 1.71
CA LEU A 130 11.84 5.10 0.71
C LEU A 130 12.91 4.40 -0.13
N ARG A 131 13.70 3.50 0.48
CA ARG A 131 14.69 2.68 -0.23
C ARG A 131 14.01 1.77 -1.25
N MET A 132 12.98 1.03 -0.82
CA MET A 132 12.23 0.11 -1.68
C MET A 132 11.54 0.83 -2.84
N ILE A 133 10.95 2.01 -2.59
CA ILE A 133 10.37 2.86 -3.63
C ILE A 133 11.46 3.22 -4.66
N GLY A 134 12.63 3.68 -4.18
CA GLY A 134 13.75 4.03 -5.06
C GLY A 134 14.28 2.87 -5.89
N GLU A 135 14.26 1.65 -5.35
CA GLU A 135 14.67 0.45 -6.08
C GLU A 135 13.66 0.04 -7.14
N LYS A 136 12.37 0.01 -6.81
CA LYS A 136 11.30 -0.37 -7.75
C LYS A 136 11.17 0.62 -8.91
N ILE A 137 11.32 1.92 -8.65
CA ILE A 137 11.20 2.95 -9.70
C ILE A 137 12.43 2.98 -10.62
N SER A 138 13.62 2.62 -10.13
CA SER A 138 14.83 2.55 -10.97
C SER A 138 14.92 1.31 -11.87
N LEU A 139 13.98 0.38 -11.75
CA LEU A 139 13.91 -0.85 -12.57
C LEU A 139 12.95 -0.74 -13.76
N ASN A 140 12.22 0.37 -13.88
CA ASN A 140 11.35 0.70 -15.01
C ASN A 140 12.03 1.74 -15.92
#